data_AF-A0AAD5DSU3-F1
#
_entry.id   AF-A0AAD5DSU3-F1
#
_cell.length_a   1.000
_cell.length_b   1.000
_cell.length_c   1.000
_cell.angle_alpha   90.00
_cell.angle_beta   90.00
_cell.angle_gamma   90.00
#
_symmetry.space_group_name_H-M   'P 1'
#
loop_
_entity.id
_entity.type
_entity.pdbx_description
1 polymer ?
#
loop_
_entity_poly.entity_id
_entity_poly.type
_entity_poly.pdbx_seq_one_letter_code
_entity_poly.pdbx_strand_id
1 'polypeptide(L)'
;MAAYGWLVDGNEVLHLAITLQRAAAKGDERVLGDCLARLPAATKADVNPRLLRTALVGALYSACSSGQLSCARLLLDAGADPRDRAGTSLECTLLHDVAKRVPNGPAMVRMLVAAAPDVLQARDSLGHTPLQAAIHCLGQDNLDTALTLLHLSPQQPAAELLATLRQSRGTPDCVVALYAALVIKQPLSPADWQQVPSPCGALGAALPTVLRRSQAEAALLVAHLPPAARLRLRTAALCLARAQRSMPAALPASLVTGWLVLAVAEPGVEALLNSALLDDAA
;
A
#
# COMPACT_ATOMS: atom_id res chain seq x y z
N MET A 1 -31.83 -7.52 -53.39
CA MET A 1 -32.16 -6.07 -53.42
C MET A 1 -32.77 -5.71 -52.07
N ALA A 2 -32.22 -4.93 -51.15
CA ALA A 2 -30.91 -4.34 -50.88
C ALA A 2 -30.88 -4.27 -49.32
N ALA A 3 -29.93 -4.89 -48.61
CA ALA A 3 -28.71 -4.24 -48.13
C ALA A 3 -28.90 -2.78 -47.62
N TYR A 4 -29.82 -2.57 -46.67
CA TYR A 4 -29.69 -1.49 -45.69
C TYR A 4 -28.73 -2.02 -44.62
N GLY A 5 -27.57 -1.47 -44.32
CA GLY A 5 -27.09 -0.11 -44.49
C GLY A 5 -26.26 0.11 -43.24
N TRP A 6 -25.04 -0.44 -43.23
CA TRP A 6 -24.11 -0.38 -42.11
C TRP A 6 -23.64 1.06 -41.91
N LEU A 7 -24.42 1.85 -41.19
CA LEU A 7 -23.92 2.95 -40.37
C LEU A 7 -23.81 2.42 -38.95
N VAL A 8 -22.65 1.86 -38.62
CA VAL A 8 -22.26 1.71 -37.21
C VAL A 8 -21.89 3.12 -36.76
N ASP A 9 -22.91 3.87 -36.35
CA ASP A 9 -22.78 5.26 -35.91
C ASP A 9 -21.82 5.32 -34.72
N GLY A 10 -20.83 6.22 -34.77
CA GLY A 10 -19.93 6.48 -33.64
C GLY A 10 -20.66 6.81 -32.32
N ASN A 11 -21.97 7.09 -32.39
CA ASN A 11 -22.86 7.29 -31.27
C ASN A 11 -23.15 6.00 -30.47
N GLU A 12 -23.22 4.82 -31.10
CA GLU A 12 -23.44 3.55 -30.39
C GLU A 12 -22.22 3.15 -29.55
N VAL A 13 -21.01 3.35 -30.08
CA VAL A 13 -19.76 3.05 -29.37
C VAL A 13 -19.57 4.00 -28.19
N LEU A 14 -19.92 5.28 -28.35
CA LEU A 14 -19.94 6.26 -27.25
C LEU A 14 -20.98 5.89 -26.20
N HIS A 15 -22.19 5.50 -26.60
CA HIS A 15 -23.22 5.03 -25.68
C HIS A 15 -22.75 3.78 -24.91
N LEU A 16 -22.14 2.81 -25.60
CA LEU A 16 -21.59 1.61 -24.98
C LEU A 16 -20.48 1.97 -23.97
N ALA A 17 -19.57 2.88 -24.33
CA ALA A 17 -18.50 3.35 -23.44
C ALA A 17 -19.05 4.03 -22.18
N ILE A 18 -20.06 4.90 -22.32
CA ILE A 18 -20.72 5.56 -21.19
C ILE A 18 -21.44 4.53 -20.30
N THR A 19 -22.13 3.56 -20.89
CA THR A 19 -22.79 2.50 -20.13
C THR A 19 -21.79 1.62 -19.40
N LEU A 20 -20.67 1.28 -20.03
CA LEU A 20 -19.58 0.51 -19.44
C LEU A 20 -18.99 1.24 -18.23
N GLN A 21 -18.67 2.53 -18.37
CA GLN A 21 -18.16 3.38 -17.29
C GLN A 21 -19.15 3.48 -16.12
N ARG A 22 -20.44 3.66 -16.43
CA ARG A 22 -21.48 3.76 -15.39
C ARG A 22 -21.69 2.44 -14.65
N ALA A 23 -21.71 1.31 -15.36
CA ALA A 23 -21.80 -0.01 -14.75
C ALA A 23 -20.58 -0.28 -13.87
N ALA A 24 -19.39 0.06 -14.36
CA ALA A 24 -18.13 -0.04 -13.62
C ALA A 24 -18.12 0.80 -12.33
N ALA A 25 -18.62 2.04 -12.37
CA ALA A 25 -18.72 2.90 -11.19
C ALA A 25 -19.74 2.36 -10.15
N LYS A 26 -20.86 1.81 -10.62
CA LYS A 26 -21.93 1.28 -9.74
C LYS A 26 -21.62 -0.08 -9.14
N GLY A 27 -20.70 -0.85 -9.74
CA GLY A 27 -20.46 -2.24 -9.35
C GLY A 27 -21.41 -3.24 -10.02
N ASP A 28 -22.09 -2.84 -11.11
CA ASP A 28 -23.06 -3.69 -11.80
C ASP A 28 -22.37 -4.74 -12.68
N GLU A 29 -21.85 -5.80 -12.06
CA GLU A 29 -21.08 -6.87 -12.73
C GLU A 29 -21.81 -7.50 -13.91
N ARG A 30 -23.13 -7.68 -13.79
CA ARG A 30 -23.95 -8.26 -14.86
C ARG A 30 -23.99 -7.37 -16.10
N VAL A 31 -24.30 -6.07 -15.91
CA VAL A 31 -24.36 -5.11 -17.02
C VAL A 31 -22.97 -4.91 -17.62
N LEU A 32 -21.94 -4.87 -16.77
CA LEU A 32 -20.56 -4.80 -17.22
C LEU A 32 -20.19 -6.01 -18.09
N GLY A 33 -20.50 -7.24 -17.64
CA GLY A 33 -20.27 -8.47 -18.39
C GLY A 33 -21.03 -8.51 -19.72
N ASP A 34 -22.30 -8.11 -19.72
CA ASP A 34 -23.12 -8.01 -20.94
C ASP A 34 -22.53 -6.98 -21.93
N CYS A 35 -22.06 -5.83 -21.44
CA CYS A 35 -21.36 -4.83 -22.24
C CYS A 35 -20.04 -5.37 -22.79
N LEU A 36 -19.23 -6.05 -21.97
CA LEU A 36 -17.96 -6.64 -22.37
C LEU A 36 -18.15 -7.73 -23.42
N ALA A 37 -19.17 -8.58 -23.31
CA ALA A 37 -19.50 -9.62 -24.29
C ALA A 37 -19.92 -9.04 -25.65
N ARG A 38 -20.45 -7.81 -25.67
CA ARG A 38 -20.83 -7.09 -26.90
C ARG A 38 -19.64 -6.39 -27.58
N LEU A 39 -18.52 -6.17 -26.87
CA LEU A 39 -17.34 -5.52 -27.44
C LEU A 39 -16.69 -6.33 -28.58
N PRO A 40 -16.49 -7.66 -28.50
CA PRO A 40 -15.95 -8.47 -29.60
C PRO A 40 -16.89 -8.58 -30.82
N ALA A 41 -18.20 -8.45 -30.62
CA ALA A 41 -19.16 -8.39 -31.73
C ALA A 41 -19.01 -7.07 -32.49
N ALA A 42 -18.69 -5.98 -31.79
CA ALA A 42 -18.40 -4.68 -32.36
C ALA A 42 -17.03 -4.63 -33.08
N THR A 43 -16.00 -5.37 -32.63
CA THR A 43 -14.68 -5.39 -33.30
C THR A 43 -14.69 -6.04 -34.67
N LYS A 44 -15.67 -6.90 -34.99
CA LYS A 44 -15.89 -7.42 -36.35
C LYS A 44 -16.47 -6.38 -37.33
N ALA A 45 -16.98 -5.27 -36.80
CA ALA A 45 -17.61 -4.21 -37.56
C ALA A 45 -16.74 -2.94 -37.58
N ASP A 46 -15.53 -3.00 -38.14
CA ASP A 46 -14.63 -1.83 -38.36
C ASP A 46 -14.50 -0.83 -37.20
N VAL A 47 -14.68 -1.26 -35.94
CA VAL A 47 -14.61 -0.35 -34.79
C VAL A 47 -13.16 0.00 -34.54
N ASN A 48 -12.89 1.30 -34.44
CA ASN A 48 -11.56 1.83 -34.17
C ASN A 48 -11.00 1.22 -32.86
N PRO A 49 -9.90 0.45 -32.91
CA PRO A 49 -9.33 -0.20 -31.73
C PRO A 49 -8.91 0.81 -30.65
N ARG A 50 -8.65 2.07 -31.03
CA ARG A 50 -8.37 3.15 -30.08
C ARG A 50 -9.58 3.50 -29.23
N LEU A 51 -10.78 3.55 -29.82
CA LEU A 51 -12.02 3.87 -29.10
C LEU A 51 -12.36 2.80 -28.06
N LEU A 52 -12.18 1.52 -28.43
CA LEU A 52 -12.33 0.38 -27.51
C LEU A 52 -11.38 0.47 -26.32
N ARG A 53 -10.09 0.72 -26.59
CA ARG A 53 -9.08 0.91 -25.54
C ARG A 53 -9.46 2.07 -24.61
N THR A 54 -9.84 3.22 -25.15
CA THR A 54 -10.26 4.38 -24.35
C THR A 54 -11.50 4.09 -23.49
N ALA A 55 -12.46 3.32 -24.02
CA ALA A 55 -13.65 2.91 -23.27
C ALA A 55 -13.30 1.99 -22.08
N LEU A 56 -12.49 0.96 -22.32
CA LEU A 56 -12.01 0.03 -21.29
C LEU A 56 -11.21 0.74 -20.20
N VAL A 57 -10.30 1.63 -20.58
CA VAL A 57 -9.46 2.40 -19.66
C VAL A 57 -10.30 3.37 -18.82
N GLY A 58 -11.26 4.07 -19.43
CA GLY A 58 -12.18 4.94 -18.68
C GLY A 58 -13.11 4.17 -17.74
N ALA A 59 -13.54 2.96 -18.12
CA ALA A 59 -14.33 2.11 -17.24
C ALA A 59 -13.49 1.54 -16.09
N LEU A 60 -12.24 1.14 -16.36
CA LEU A 60 -11.31 0.70 -15.31
C LEU A 60 -11.06 1.83 -14.31
N TYR A 61 -10.82 3.04 -14.81
CA TYR A 61 -10.72 4.24 -13.97
C TYR A 61 -11.95 4.42 -13.08
N SER A 62 -13.15 4.32 -13.65
CA SER A 62 -14.41 4.49 -12.92
C SER A 62 -14.61 3.41 -11.84
N ALA A 63 -14.32 2.14 -12.15
CA ALA A 63 -14.36 1.04 -11.17
C ALA A 63 -13.35 1.26 -10.05
N CYS A 64 -12.13 1.66 -10.40
CA CYS A 64 -11.08 1.96 -9.42
C CYS A 64 -11.48 3.11 -8.52
N SER A 65 -11.88 4.27 -9.05
CA SER A 65 -12.28 5.43 -8.24
C SER A 65 -13.46 5.14 -7.30
N SER A 66 -14.36 4.22 -7.69
CA SER A 66 -15.50 3.78 -6.86
C SER A 66 -15.19 2.60 -5.95
N GLY A 67 -13.99 2.02 -6.00
CA GLY A 67 -13.59 0.88 -5.16
C GLY A 67 -14.23 -0.47 -5.54
N GLN A 68 -14.71 -0.60 -6.79
CA GLN A 68 -15.44 -1.77 -7.29
C GLN A 68 -14.47 -2.86 -7.76
N LEU A 69 -14.02 -3.71 -6.82
CA LEU A 69 -12.99 -4.72 -7.07
C LEU A 69 -13.37 -5.73 -8.17
N SER A 70 -14.60 -6.27 -8.14
CA SER A 70 -15.03 -7.26 -9.13
C SER A 70 -15.06 -6.68 -10.54
N CYS A 71 -15.59 -5.46 -10.68
CA CYS A 71 -15.65 -4.77 -11.97
C CYS A 71 -14.24 -4.45 -12.49
N ALA A 72 -13.33 -3.99 -11.62
CA ALA A 72 -11.94 -3.76 -11.99
C ALA A 72 -11.27 -5.05 -12.49
N ARG A 73 -11.50 -6.18 -11.82
CA ARG A 73 -10.99 -7.49 -12.25
C ARG A 73 -11.50 -7.87 -13.64
N LEU A 74 -12.81 -7.80 -13.87
CA LEU A 74 -13.42 -8.11 -15.17
C LEU A 74 -12.86 -7.22 -16.30
N LEU A 75 -12.58 -5.95 -16.00
CA LEU A 75 -12.01 -5.02 -16.97
C LEU A 75 -10.54 -5.33 -17.28
N LEU A 76 -9.74 -5.69 -16.27
CA LEU A 76 -8.37 -6.16 -16.47
C LEU A 76 -8.35 -7.47 -17.28
N ASP A 77 -9.24 -8.41 -16.99
CA ASP A 77 -9.38 -9.68 -17.72
C ASP A 77 -9.82 -9.43 -19.18
N ALA A 78 -10.59 -8.36 -19.43
CA ALA A 78 -10.97 -7.90 -20.76
C ALA A 78 -9.85 -7.14 -21.51
N GLY A 79 -8.65 -7.01 -20.92
CA GLY A 79 -7.49 -6.38 -21.54
C GLY A 79 -7.36 -4.88 -21.29
N ALA A 80 -8.05 -4.32 -20.31
CA ALA A 80 -7.79 -2.95 -19.86
C ALA A 80 -6.37 -2.86 -19.26
N ASP A 81 -5.53 -1.98 -19.79
CA ASP A 81 -4.18 -1.78 -19.31
C ASP A 81 -4.15 -0.68 -18.23
N PRO A 82 -3.72 -0.97 -16.99
CA PRO A 82 -3.69 0.03 -15.92
C PRO A 82 -2.60 1.10 -16.09
N ARG A 83 -1.70 0.94 -17.06
CA ARG A 83 -0.72 1.97 -17.45
C ARG A 83 -1.36 3.07 -18.28
N ASP A 84 -2.50 2.76 -18.90
CA ASP A 84 -3.16 3.67 -19.82
C ASP A 84 -3.87 4.79 -19.07
N ARG A 85 -3.70 6.00 -19.58
CA ARG A 85 -4.30 7.21 -19.01
C ARG A 85 -5.68 7.41 -19.62
N ALA A 86 -6.70 7.50 -18.77
CA ALA A 86 -8.08 7.74 -19.17
C ALA A 86 -8.32 9.20 -19.60
N GLY A 87 -7.53 9.73 -20.55
CA GLY A 87 -7.71 11.09 -21.09
C GLY A 87 -7.72 12.22 -20.04
N THR A 88 -7.30 11.94 -18.80
CA THR A 88 -7.19 12.93 -17.74
C THR A 88 -6.04 13.86 -18.11
N SER A 89 -6.30 15.16 -18.03
CA SER A 89 -5.36 16.23 -18.41
C SER A 89 -4.09 16.30 -17.52
N LEU A 90 -4.01 15.43 -16.50
CA LEU A 90 -2.93 15.35 -15.54
C LEU A 90 -2.17 14.03 -15.79
N GLU A 91 -0.85 14.06 -15.73
CA GLU A 91 0.03 12.89 -15.88
C GLU A 91 -0.10 11.85 -14.74
N CYS A 92 -1.20 11.88 -13.99
CA CYS A 92 -1.55 10.90 -12.98
C CYS A 92 -1.80 9.54 -13.62
N THR A 93 -1.13 8.51 -13.10
CA THR A 93 -1.44 7.10 -13.42
C THR A 93 -2.61 6.65 -12.55
N LEU A 94 -3.41 5.68 -13.02
CA LEU A 94 -4.52 5.09 -12.26
C LEU A 94 -4.17 4.76 -10.80
N LEU A 95 -2.95 4.26 -10.55
CA LEU A 95 -2.48 3.92 -9.20
C LEU A 95 -2.32 5.16 -8.29
N HIS A 96 -2.02 6.34 -8.84
CA HIS A 96 -1.97 7.59 -8.05
C HIS A 96 -3.36 7.97 -7.54
N ASP A 97 -4.41 7.75 -8.33
CA ASP A 97 -5.76 8.09 -7.89
C ASP A 97 -6.28 7.07 -6.89
N VAL A 98 -5.99 5.78 -7.07
CA VAL A 98 -6.24 4.74 -6.07
C VAL A 98 -5.50 5.03 -4.76
N ALA A 99 -4.30 5.61 -4.83
CA ALA A 99 -3.53 6.02 -3.67
C ALA A 99 -4.12 7.21 -2.90
N LYS A 100 -4.99 8.04 -3.50
CA LYS A 100 -5.47 9.32 -2.94
C LYS A 100 -6.78 9.23 -2.14
N ARG A 101 -7.14 8.04 -1.65
CA ARG A 101 -8.32 7.70 -0.80
C ARG A 101 -9.51 7.15 -1.60
N VAL A 102 -9.45 5.84 -1.83
CA VAL A 102 -10.47 5.07 -2.54
C VAL A 102 -10.99 3.95 -1.63
N PRO A 103 -12.30 3.61 -1.65
CA PRO A 103 -12.82 2.45 -0.94
C PRO A 103 -12.11 1.17 -1.41
N ASN A 104 -11.76 0.27 -0.49
CA ASN A 104 -11.00 -0.95 -0.82
C ASN A 104 -9.60 -0.68 -1.45
N GLY A 105 -9.01 0.49 -1.19
CA GLY A 105 -7.69 0.90 -1.68
C GLY A 105 -6.61 -0.19 -1.59
N PRO A 106 -6.39 -0.87 -0.45
CA PRO A 106 -5.36 -1.91 -0.32
C PRO A 106 -5.54 -3.08 -1.30
N ALA A 107 -6.77 -3.56 -1.46
CA ALA A 107 -7.09 -4.66 -2.38
C ALA A 107 -6.97 -4.22 -3.84
N MET A 108 -7.40 -2.98 -4.14
CA MET A 108 -7.29 -2.40 -5.47
C MET A 108 -5.82 -2.22 -5.89
N VAL A 109 -4.98 -1.70 -4.98
CA VAL A 109 -3.52 -1.58 -5.21
C VAL A 109 -2.92 -2.95 -5.53
N ARG A 110 -3.21 -3.99 -4.74
CA ARG A 110 -2.68 -5.34 -4.98
C ARG A 110 -3.09 -5.88 -6.35
N MET A 111 -4.34 -5.63 -6.76
CA MET A 111 -4.86 -6.07 -8.06
C MET A 111 -4.16 -5.36 -9.23
N LEU A 112 -4.05 -4.03 -9.15
CA LEU A 112 -3.40 -3.23 -10.20
C LEU A 112 -1.91 -3.55 -10.33
N VAL A 113 -1.21 -3.71 -9.20
CA VAL A 113 0.21 -4.07 -9.16
C VAL A 113 0.45 -5.49 -9.69
N ALA A 114 -0.46 -6.42 -9.42
CA ALA A 114 -0.38 -7.78 -9.97
C ALA A 114 -0.53 -7.80 -11.51
N ALA A 115 -1.34 -6.88 -12.06
CA ALA A 115 -1.49 -6.72 -13.51
C ALA A 115 -0.31 -5.97 -14.14
N ALA A 116 0.23 -4.95 -13.48
CA ALA A 116 1.34 -4.13 -13.97
C ALA A 116 2.23 -3.63 -12.80
N PRO A 117 3.37 -4.28 -12.51
CA PRO A 117 4.22 -3.91 -11.39
C PRO A 117 5.00 -2.60 -11.62
N ASP A 118 5.20 -2.20 -12.87
CA ASP A 118 5.89 -0.97 -13.27
C ASP A 118 5.14 0.30 -12.83
N VAL A 119 3.81 0.23 -12.65
CA VAL A 119 3.01 1.38 -12.19
C VAL A 119 3.39 1.86 -10.79
N LEU A 120 4.10 1.04 -9.98
CA LEU A 120 4.60 1.41 -8.65
C LEU A 120 5.65 2.53 -8.68
N GLN A 121 6.40 2.65 -9.78
CA GLN A 121 7.46 3.67 -9.93
C GLN A 121 7.08 4.79 -10.90
N ALA A 122 5.86 4.77 -11.43
CA ALA A 122 5.35 5.86 -12.25
C ALA A 122 5.39 7.17 -11.46
N ARG A 123 5.77 8.27 -12.11
CA ARG A 123 5.73 9.60 -11.51
C ARG A 123 4.56 10.39 -12.08
N ASP A 124 3.81 11.06 -11.22
CA ASP A 124 2.78 12.02 -11.62
C ASP A 124 3.40 13.35 -12.08
N SER A 125 2.55 14.31 -12.46
CA SER A 125 2.97 15.65 -12.91
C SER A 125 3.69 16.48 -11.84
N LEU A 126 3.63 16.08 -10.58
CA LEU A 126 4.37 16.70 -9.46
C LEU A 126 5.68 15.96 -9.19
N GLY A 127 6.00 14.93 -9.98
CA GLY A 127 7.16 14.08 -9.79
C GLY A 127 7.00 13.08 -8.65
N HIS A 128 5.80 12.91 -8.09
CA HIS A 128 5.56 11.99 -6.98
C HIS A 128 5.28 10.58 -7.49
N THR A 129 5.73 9.58 -6.74
CA THR A 129 5.33 8.18 -6.92
C THR A 129 3.96 7.94 -6.28
N PRO A 130 3.28 6.81 -6.58
CA PRO A 130 1.98 6.50 -5.96
C PRO A 130 2.07 6.42 -4.43
N LEU A 131 3.18 5.92 -3.89
CA LEU A 131 3.44 5.92 -2.45
C LEU A 131 3.53 7.34 -1.89
N GLN A 132 4.28 8.23 -2.54
CA GLN A 132 4.38 9.64 -2.12
C GLN A 132 3.03 10.36 -2.22
N ALA A 133 2.24 10.07 -3.26
CA ALA A 133 0.87 10.57 -3.38
C ALA A 133 -0.02 10.08 -2.23
N ALA A 134 0.07 8.81 -1.83
CA ALA A 134 -0.64 8.28 -0.66
C ALA A 134 -0.24 9.00 0.63
N ILE A 135 1.06 9.31 0.81
CA ILE A 135 1.59 10.04 1.97
C ILE A 135 1.11 11.49 1.99
N HIS A 136 1.02 12.18 0.84
CA HIS A 136 0.49 13.54 0.78
C HIS A 136 -1.01 13.61 1.06
N CYS A 137 -1.74 12.55 0.73
CA CYS A 137 -3.17 12.40 1.00
C CYS A 137 -3.46 11.52 2.23
N LEU A 138 -2.50 11.43 3.17
CA LEU A 138 -2.64 10.60 4.37
C LEU A 138 -3.74 11.18 5.27
N GLY A 139 -4.81 10.42 5.46
CA GLY A 139 -5.88 10.66 6.41
C GLY A 139 -6.25 9.37 7.15
N GLN A 140 -7.23 9.41 8.05
CA GLN A 140 -7.62 8.28 8.92
C GLN A 140 -7.85 6.96 8.13
N ASP A 141 -8.42 7.03 6.93
CA ASP A 141 -8.82 5.84 6.15
C ASP A 141 -7.80 5.38 5.10
N ASN A 142 -6.65 6.06 4.95
CA ASN A 142 -5.70 5.80 3.85
C ASN A 142 -4.37 5.18 4.31
N LEU A 143 -4.22 4.91 5.60
CA LEU A 143 -3.01 4.31 6.16
C LEU A 143 -2.72 2.92 5.56
N ASP A 144 -3.74 2.07 5.46
CA ASP A 144 -3.59 0.71 4.93
C ASP A 144 -3.14 0.68 3.48
N THR A 145 -3.62 1.62 2.67
CA THR A 145 -3.20 1.77 1.27
C THR A 145 -1.74 2.19 1.20
N ALA A 146 -1.32 3.17 2.00
CA ALA A 146 0.06 3.62 2.07
C ALA A 146 1.01 2.51 2.56
N LEU A 147 0.61 1.75 3.59
CA LEU A 147 1.37 0.60 4.08
C LEU A 147 1.45 -0.51 3.02
N THR A 148 0.37 -0.78 2.31
CA THR A 148 0.35 -1.77 1.22
C THR A 148 1.27 -1.33 0.08
N LEU A 149 1.23 -0.07 -0.33
CA LEU A 149 2.15 0.49 -1.32
C LEU A 149 3.59 0.41 -0.85
N LEU A 150 3.90 0.71 0.41
CA LEU A 150 5.26 0.61 0.97
C LEU A 150 5.77 -0.83 0.95
N HIS A 151 4.91 -1.81 1.26
CA HIS A 151 5.25 -3.23 1.24
C HIS A 151 5.52 -3.75 -0.18
N LEU A 152 4.72 -3.30 -1.15
CA LEU A 152 4.84 -3.74 -2.56
C LEU A 152 5.91 -2.97 -3.33
N SER A 153 6.22 -1.74 -2.93
CA SER A 153 7.18 -0.90 -3.65
C SER A 153 8.60 -1.47 -3.56
N PRO A 154 9.41 -1.39 -4.64
CA PRO A 154 10.84 -1.66 -4.56
C PRO A 154 11.55 -0.70 -3.59
N GLN A 155 12.80 -1.00 -3.22
CA GLN A 155 13.57 -0.11 -2.34
C GLN A 155 13.74 1.25 -3.00
N GLN A 156 13.30 2.30 -2.32
CA GLN A 156 13.40 3.70 -2.75
C GLN A 156 14.40 4.42 -1.85
N PRO A 157 15.06 5.48 -2.33
CA PRO A 157 15.97 6.27 -1.52
C PRO A 157 15.25 6.76 -0.26
N ALA A 158 15.73 6.32 0.90
CA ALA A 158 15.10 6.64 2.18
C ALA A 158 14.95 8.15 2.39
N ALA A 159 15.94 8.93 1.95
CA ALA A 159 15.92 10.39 2.05
C ALA A 159 14.69 11.03 1.38
N GLU A 160 14.28 10.58 0.19
CA GLU A 160 13.10 11.12 -0.49
C GLU A 160 11.82 10.78 0.29
N LEU A 161 11.70 9.53 0.75
CA LEU A 161 10.52 9.10 1.52
C LEU A 161 10.43 9.81 2.87
N LEU A 162 11.54 9.94 3.59
CA LEU A 162 11.61 10.67 4.86
C LEU A 162 11.26 12.15 4.66
N ALA A 163 11.74 12.78 3.58
CA ALA A 163 11.35 14.14 3.24
C ALA A 163 9.84 14.26 2.98
N THR A 164 9.23 13.31 2.26
CA THR A 164 7.78 13.31 2.03
C THR A 164 6.97 13.05 3.31
N LEU A 165 7.42 12.16 4.20
CA LEU A 165 6.77 11.89 5.48
C LEU A 165 6.78 13.14 6.38
N ARG A 166 7.85 13.93 6.37
CA ARG A 166 7.93 15.20 7.11
C ARG A 166 6.96 16.27 6.59
N GLN A 167 6.69 16.25 5.29
CA GLN A 167 5.75 17.19 4.65
C GLN A 167 4.30 16.70 4.69
N SER A 168 4.07 15.47 5.17
CA SER A 168 2.74 14.89 5.23
C SER A 168 1.82 15.68 6.18
N ARG A 169 0.55 15.78 5.81
CA ARG A 169 -0.50 16.45 6.62
C ARG A 169 -1.35 15.45 7.41
N GLY A 170 -0.89 14.20 7.52
CA GLY A 170 -1.60 13.14 8.21
C GLY A 170 -1.58 13.30 9.73
N THR A 171 -2.40 12.49 10.41
CA THR A 171 -2.35 12.43 11.88
C THR A 171 -1.00 11.89 12.35
N PRO A 172 -0.49 12.34 13.50
CA PRO A 172 0.81 11.93 14.01
C PRO A 172 0.93 10.40 14.12
N ASP A 173 -0.16 9.72 14.53
CA ASP A 173 -0.18 8.26 14.67
C ASP A 173 0.03 7.53 13.33
N CYS A 174 -0.64 7.96 12.27
CA CYS A 174 -0.50 7.37 10.93
C CYS A 174 0.92 7.59 10.38
N VAL A 175 1.48 8.79 10.58
CA VAL A 175 2.82 9.13 10.11
C VAL A 175 3.88 8.30 10.87
N VAL A 176 3.71 8.15 12.18
CA VAL A 176 4.57 7.34 13.05
C VAL A 176 4.54 5.85 12.66
N ALA A 177 3.36 5.31 12.32
CA ALA A 177 3.22 3.94 11.81
C ALA A 177 3.99 3.74 10.49
N LEU A 178 3.98 4.73 9.59
CA LEU A 178 4.75 4.69 8.34
C LEU A 178 6.27 4.75 8.59
N TYR A 179 6.74 5.54 9.56
CA TYR A 179 8.15 5.51 9.96
C TYR A 179 8.58 4.13 10.45
N ALA A 180 7.77 3.49 11.30
CA ALA A 180 8.04 2.13 11.78
C ALA A 180 8.09 1.12 10.63
N ALA A 181 7.13 1.18 9.71
CA ALA A 181 7.09 0.32 8.53
C ALA A 181 8.29 0.56 7.59
N LEU A 182 8.74 1.81 7.41
CA LEU A 182 9.90 2.15 6.59
C LEU A 182 11.19 1.54 7.17
N VAL A 183 11.39 1.68 8.48
CA VAL A 183 12.54 1.12 9.21
C VAL A 183 12.56 -0.41 9.10
N ILE A 184 11.40 -1.06 9.19
CA ILE A 184 11.27 -2.52 8.99
C ILE A 184 11.71 -2.90 7.57
N LYS A 185 11.26 -2.14 6.57
CA LYS A 185 11.43 -2.47 5.14
C LYS A 185 12.86 -2.29 4.65
N GLN A 186 13.60 -1.30 5.15
CA GLN A 186 14.95 -1.00 4.66
C GLN A 186 15.88 -0.40 5.73
N PRO A 187 17.21 -0.62 5.63
CA PRO A 187 18.19 0.00 6.52
C PRO A 187 18.25 1.51 6.31
N LEU A 188 18.28 2.25 7.42
CA LEU A 188 18.47 3.70 7.41
C LEU A 188 19.91 4.07 7.76
N SER A 189 20.46 5.04 7.04
CA SER A 189 21.77 5.59 7.38
C SER A 189 21.70 6.47 8.64
N PRO A 190 22.82 6.75 9.33
CA PRO A 190 22.83 7.66 10.48
C PRO A 190 22.30 9.07 10.16
N ALA A 191 22.46 9.54 8.92
CA ALA A 191 21.91 10.81 8.47
C ALA A 191 20.38 10.76 8.31
N ASP A 192 19.85 9.62 7.85
CA ASP A 192 18.41 9.39 7.74
C ASP A 192 17.73 9.36 9.11
N TRP A 193 18.40 8.79 10.13
CA TRP A 193 17.91 8.76 11.51
C TRP A 193 17.70 10.17 12.10
N GLN A 194 18.46 11.18 11.68
CA GLN A 194 18.22 12.57 12.11
C GLN A 194 16.88 13.12 11.62
N GLN A 195 16.29 12.52 10.59
CA GLN A 195 14.99 12.92 10.06
C GLN A 195 13.83 12.23 10.75
N VAL A 196 14.08 11.13 11.48
CA VAL A 196 13.06 10.34 12.19
C VAL A 196 12.63 11.08 13.46
N PRO A 197 11.31 11.17 13.75
CA PRO A 197 10.82 11.84 14.95
C PRO A 197 11.37 11.21 16.24
N SER A 198 11.59 12.05 17.26
CA SER A 198 12.01 11.65 18.60
C SER A 198 11.31 12.53 19.64
N PRO A 199 10.63 11.97 20.66
CA PRO A 199 10.45 10.54 20.93
C PRO A 199 9.35 9.90 20.06
N CYS A 200 9.55 8.64 19.64
CA CYS A 200 8.59 7.89 18.82
C CYS A 200 8.40 6.47 19.36
N GLY A 201 7.23 6.20 19.96
CA GLY A 201 6.92 4.91 20.59
C GLY A 201 6.73 3.76 19.61
N ALA A 202 6.09 3.99 18.46
CA ALA A 202 5.76 2.92 17.52
C ALA A 202 6.99 2.30 16.84
N LEU A 203 8.15 2.97 16.86
CA LEU A 203 9.43 2.39 16.42
C LEU A 203 9.78 1.11 17.19
N GLY A 204 9.24 0.95 18.40
CA GLY A 204 9.45 -0.22 19.22
C GLY A 204 9.09 -1.54 18.54
N ALA A 205 8.01 -1.55 17.76
CA ALA A 205 7.59 -2.73 16.99
C ALA A 205 8.62 -3.14 15.92
N ALA A 206 9.45 -2.20 15.45
CA ALA A 206 10.50 -2.46 14.47
C ALA A 206 11.79 -3.02 15.09
N LEU A 207 11.98 -2.89 16.41
CA LEU A 207 13.22 -3.27 17.10
C LEU A 207 13.66 -4.73 16.84
N PRO A 208 12.79 -5.75 16.90
CA PRO A 208 13.22 -7.14 16.64
C PRO A 208 13.80 -7.34 15.25
N THR A 209 13.16 -6.72 14.25
CA THR A 209 13.57 -6.83 12.86
C THR A 209 14.87 -6.08 12.62
N VAL A 210 15.00 -4.88 13.18
CA VAL A 210 16.22 -4.08 13.08
C VAL A 210 17.38 -4.75 13.81
N LEU A 211 17.15 -5.33 14.99
CA LEU A 211 18.19 -6.02 15.76
C LEU A 211 18.75 -7.23 15.02
N ARG A 212 17.90 -7.99 14.31
CA ARG A 212 18.34 -9.09 13.42
C ARG A 212 19.18 -8.59 12.24
N ARG A 213 18.90 -7.38 11.75
CA ARG A 213 19.61 -6.77 10.62
C ARG A 213 20.93 -6.12 11.03
N SER A 214 20.94 -5.32 12.09
CA SER A 214 22.10 -4.55 12.55
C SER A 214 21.95 -4.07 13.99
N GLN A 215 22.94 -4.38 14.82
CA GLN A 215 23.02 -3.89 16.20
C GLN A 215 23.23 -2.38 16.28
N ALA A 216 24.02 -1.80 15.36
CA ALA A 216 24.29 -0.37 15.32
C ALA A 216 23.01 0.42 14.99
N GLU A 217 22.21 -0.09 14.05
CA GLU A 217 20.93 0.50 13.70
C GLU A 217 19.90 0.35 14.83
N ALA A 218 19.89 -0.79 15.52
CA ALA A 218 19.04 -1.00 16.68
C ALA A 218 19.36 -0.02 17.82
N ALA A 219 20.64 0.33 18.02
CA ALA A 219 21.03 1.34 19.00
C ALA A 219 20.49 2.74 18.64
N LEU A 220 20.52 3.11 17.35
CA LEU A 220 19.91 4.35 16.86
C LEU A 220 18.39 4.34 17.08
N LEU A 221 17.71 3.24 16.75
CA LEU A 221 16.28 3.08 17.01
C LEU A 221 15.95 3.28 18.50
N VAL A 222 16.69 2.60 19.38
CA VAL A 222 16.49 2.71 20.83
C VAL A 222 16.70 4.14 21.31
N ALA A 223 17.60 4.92 20.70
CA ALA A 223 17.79 6.33 21.05
C ALA A 223 16.56 7.21 20.77
N HIS A 224 15.74 6.85 19.76
CA HIS A 224 14.50 7.54 19.41
C HIS A 224 13.28 7.06 20.20
N LEU A 225 13.40 6.00 21.01
CA LEU A 225 12.30 5.53 21.87
C LEU A 225 12.05 6.49 23.05
N PRO A 226 10.80 6.56 23.54
CA PRO A 226 10.47 7.29 24.77
C PRO A 226 11.36 6.85 25.94
N PRO A 227 11.72 7.77 26.87
CA PRO A 227 12.60 7.44 28.00
C PRO A 227 12.06 6.28 28.84
N ALA A 228 10.75 6.19 29.05
CA ALA A 228 10.11 5.08 29.75
C ALA A 228 10.33 3.73 29.05
N ALA A 229 10.18 3.68 27.72
CA ALA A 229 10.41 2.48 26.92
C ALA A 229 11.89 2.07 26.94
N ARG A 230 12.82 3.03 26.86
CA ARG A 230 14.27 2.77 26.98
C ARG A 230 14.64 2.18 28.34
N LEU A 231 14.04 2.67 29.42
CA LEU A 231 14.24 2.13 30.75
C LEU A 231 13.72 0.69 30.86
N ARG A 232 12.51 0.41 30.36
CA ARG A 232 11.94 -0.93 30.32
C ARG A 232 12.79 -1.92 29.51
N LEU A 233 13.32 -1.48 28.36
CA LEU A 233 14.28 -2.25 27.58
C LEU A 233 15.55 -2.58 28.36
N ARG A 234 16.11 -1.57 29.03
CA ARG A 234 17.35 -1.74 29.81
C ARG A 234 17.14 -2.68 30.99
N THR A 235 16.02 -2.57 31.70
CA THR A 235 15.71 -3.49 32.80
C THR A 235 15.49 -4.91 32.30
N ALA A 236 14.73 -5.10 31.21
CA ALA A 236 14.54 -6.40 30.58
C ALA A 236 15.87 -7.03 30.13
N ALA A 237 16.76 -6.26 29.49
CA ALA A 237 18.07 -6.72 29.08
C ALA A 237 18.95 -7.14 30.28
N LEU A 238 18.91 -6.40 31.39
CA LEU A 238 19.63 -6.77 32.62
C LEU A 238 19.07 -8.05 33.25
N CYS A 239 17.75 -8.22 33.26
CA CYS A 239 17.10 -9.43 33.76
C CYS A 239 17.46 -10.65 32.90
N LEU A 240 17.42 -10.53 31.57
CA LEU A 240 17.84 -11.58 30.65
C LEU A 240 19.32 -11.93 30.81
N ALA A 241 20.19 -10.94 30.98
CA ALA A 241 21.61 -11.17 31.23
C ALA A 241 21.86 -11.92 32.56
N ARG A 242 21.06 -11.64 33.60
CA ARG A 242 21.11 -12.39 34.86
C ARG A 242 20.60 -13.82 34.68
N ALA A 243 19.47 -14.01 34.01
CA ALA A 243 18.89 -15.33 33.73
C ALA A 243 19.82 -16.22 32.90
N GLN A 244 20.51 -15.64 31.91
CA GLN A 244 21.50 -16.35 31.10
C GLN A 244 22.70 -16.85 31.94
N ARG A 245 23.09 -16.12 32.99
CA ARG A 245 24.19 -16.54 33.88
C ARG A 245 23.79 -17.64 34.85
N SER A 246 22.51 -17.71 35.21
CA SER A 246 21.98 -18.79 36.07
C SER A 246 21.66 -20.07 35.32
N MET A 247 21.58 -20.04 33.99
CA MET A 247 21.25 -21.18 33.15
C MET A 247 22.52 -21.82 32.56
N PRO A 248 22.63 -23.16 32.59
CA PRO A 248 23.76 -23.86 31.97
C PRO A 248 23.71 -23.85 30.43
N ALA A 249 22.55 -23.57 29.83
CA ALA A 249 22.34 -23.48 28.40
C ALA A 249 22.02 -22.04 27.95
N ALA A 250 22.31 -21.73 26.69
CA ALA A 250 21.92 -20.46 26.08
C ALA A 250 20.39 -20.33 26.03
N LEU A 251 19.86 -19.17 26.40
CA LEU A 251 18.45 -18.85 26.27
C LEU A 251 18.06 -18.88 24.78
N PRO A 252 16.92 -19.50 24.43
CA PRO A 252 16.38 -19.45 23.08
C PRO A 252 16.24 -18.01 22.58
N ALA A 253 16.71 -17.73 21.37
CA ALA A 253 16.64 -16.40 20.76
C ALA A 253 15.19 -15.89 20.62
N SER A 254 14.22 -16.79 20.49
CA SER A 254 12.78 -16.49 20.46
C SER A 254 12.30 -15.87 21.77
N LEU A 255 12.68 -16.43 22.92
CA LEU A 255 12.33 -15.91 24.24
C LEU A 255 12.95 -14.53 24.49
N VAL A 256 14.24 -14.38 24.15
CA VAL A 256 14.93 -13.09 24.25
C VAL A 256 14.22 -12.03 23.40
N THR A 257 13.86 -12.39 22.16
CA THR A 257 13.18 -11.48 21.24
C THR A 257 11.77 -11.13 21.74
N GLY A 258 10.99 -12.12 22.21
CA GLY A 258 9.64 -11.91 22.74
C GLY A 258 9.63 -11.00 23.96
N TRP A 259 10.58 -11.17 24.88
CA TRP A 259 10.71 -10.31 26.07
C TRP A 259 11.11 -8.88 25.71
N LEU A 260 11.98 -8.70 24.70
CA LEU A 260 12.32 -7.37 24.21
C LEU A 260 11.12 -6.67 23.54
N VAL A 261 10.26 -7.41 22.83
CA VAL A 261 9.01 -6.85 22.26
C VAL A 261 8.08 -6.39 23.38
N LEU A 262 7.84 -7.24 24.37
CA LEU A 262 6.98 -6.90 25.51
C LEU A 262 7.49 -5.68 26.28
N ALA A 263 8.81 -5.55 26.45
CA ALA A 263 9.41 -4.41 27.14
C ALA A 263 9.12 -3.07 26.45
N VAL A 264 8.97 -3.06 25.12
CA VAL A 264 8.74 -1.85 24.32
C VAL A 264 7.27 -1.61 24.01
N ALA A 265 6.41 -2.63 24.12
CA ALA A 265 4.97 -2.47 23.95
C ALA A 265 4.39 -1.44 24.95
N GLU A 266 3.44 -0.63 24.50
CA GLU A 266 2.68 0.27 25.39
C GLU A 266 1.83 -0.59 26.37
N PRO A 267 1.66 -0.14 27.64
CA PRO A 267 0.86 -0.85 28.63
C PRO A 267 -0.61 -0.90 28.17
N GLY A 268 -1.02 -2.05 27.64
CA GLY A 268 -2.34 -2.26 27.01
C GLY A 268 -2.33 -3.34 25.92
N VAL A 269 -1.19 -3.57 25.26
CA VAL A 269 -1.02 -4.65 24.26
C VAL A 269 -0.65 -5.99 24.91
N GLU A 270 -0.24 -5.98 26.18
CA GLU A 270 0.16 -7.16 26.96
C GLU A 270 -0.92 -8.25 27.04
N ALA A 271 -2.20 -7.86 27.05
CA ALA A 271 -3.32 -8.81 27.14
C ALA A 271 -3.49 -9.69 25.88
N LEU A 272 -3.12 -9.19 24.70
CA LEU A 272 -3.24 -9.92 23.42
C LEU A 272 -1.99 -10.76 23.10
N LEU A 273 -0.83 -10.40 23.63
CA LEU A 273 0.41 -11.15 23.44
C LEU A 273 0.58 -12.28 24.48
N ASN A 274 0.01 -12.11 25.69
CA ASN A 274 0.03 -13.16 26.70
C ASN A 274 -0.77 -14.41 26.30
N SER A 275 -1.82 -14.28 25.47
CA SER A 275 -2.50 -15.46 24.92
C SER A 275 -1.64 -16.19 23.88
N ALA A 276 -0.95 -15.46 23.00
CA ALA A 276 -0.11 -16.05 21.94
C ALA A 276 1.18 -16.72 22.47
N LEU A 277 1.78 -16.20 23.54
CA LEU A 277 2.98 -16.78 24.15
C LEU A 277 2.70 -18.00 25.05
N LEU A 278 1.45 -18.20 25.48
CA LEU A 278 1.04 -19.39 26.23
C LEU A 278 0.71 -20.58 25.31
N ASP A 279 0.27 -20.31 24.07
CA ASP A 279 -0.07 -21.36 23.11
C ASP A 279 1.17 -22.02 22.45
N ASP A 280 2.30 -21.31 22.35
CA ASP A 280 3.56 -21.85 21.80
C ASP A 280 4.43 -22.60 22.83
N ALA A 281 3.94 -22.77 24.07
CA ALA A 281 4.61 -23.48 25.16
C ALA A 281 4.00 -24.86 25.50
N ALA A 282 3.05 -25.34 24.68
CA ALA A 282 2.45 -26.68 24.75
C ALA A 282 2.87 -27.52 23.52
#